data_AF-A0AAU4ART1-F1
#
_entry.id   AF-A0AAU4ART1-F1
#
_cell.length_a   1.000
_cell.length_b   1.000
_cell.length_c   1.000
_cell.angle_alpha   90.00
_cell.angle_beta   90.00
_cell.angle_gamma   90.00
#
_symmetry.space_group_name_H-M   'P 1'
#
loop_
_entity.id
_entity.type
_entity.pdbx_description
1 polymer ?
#
loop_
_entity_poly.entity_id
_entity_poly.type
_entity_poly.pdbx_seq_one_letter_code
_entity_poly.pdbx_strand_id
1 'polypeptide(L)'
;MTSATDLHLSGTGFTIDLSGVPGPFVTVHSLTTLSGVALNRDQLGRPKTITIGGVERMRISSQSQVRAIRDAMRTSTLPGEVPAANSRYLPRAVSRRLQETGTDTADADPAAALIVAAAGMTIDPTDPHRTRAAVVLPDTAPDVLAALVTLNWDDLEEARVKAEHIIAGAVAPPPGTRRPPKAGNSLNAAAALVPPAVAAQAREAFGPGRSDIQLFGRMLTELPPPNGHIRSAVAVAHGFSVDATLTFADDFATRDDWNDLGVFASSMLGQQLLASGTLYRWAALDRRLLRANLAESDPDPDRVEATARSMEQRFLTAATYTLPSGGKSRTGAAAWPTLAVAATCPLPLTAAAAFEDPVPAPAGTEAATRLARYLRRAHLIAGVARWLPPNAEPAPAELPGQLTVEAG
;
A
#
# COMPACT_ATOMS: atom_id res chain seq x y z
N MET A 1 35.25 1.95 32.86
CA MET A 1 36.04 2.36 31.68
C MET A 1 36.02 1.20 30.71
N THR A 2 35.06 1.21 29.79
CA THR A 2 34.97 0.29 28.67
C THR A 2 34.96 1.16 27.43
N SER A 3 35.94 0.88 26.58
CA SER A 3 36.39 1.68 25.45
C SER A 3 35.25 2.12 24.54
N ALA A 4 35.34 3.38 24.08
CA ALA A 4 34.60 3.88 22.93
C ALA A 4 34.72 2.88 21.77
N THR A 5 33.59 2.43 21.25
CA THR A 5 33.55 1.66 20.01
C THR A 5 33.71 2.65 18.87
N ASP A 6 34.93 2.71 18.33
CA ASP A 6 35.26 3.46 17.13
C ASP A 6 34.39 3.00 15.95
N LEU A 7 33.75 3.98 15.31
CA LEU A 7 32.97 3.79 14.10
C LEU A 7 33.96 3.73 12.92
N HIS A 8 34.59 2.58 12.68
CA HIS A 8 35.46 2.41 11.53
C HIS A 8 34.65 2.35 10.23
N LEU A 9 34.70 3.42 9.44
CA LEU A 9 34.23 3.48 8.06
C LEU A 9 35.21 2.70 7.16
N SER A 10 35.10 1.37 7.12
CA SER A 10 35.82 0.56 6.13
C SER A 10 34.96 -0.58 5.61
N GLY A 11 34.66 -0.57 4.31
CA GLY A 11 34.20 -1.74 3.54
C GLY A 11 32.70 -2.01 3.58
N THR A 12 32.04 -1.77 2.43
CA THR A 12 30.79 -2.38 1.94
C THR A 12 29.95 -3.20 2.94
N GLY A 13 29.13 -2.52 3.76
CA GLY A 13 28.06 -3.14 4.53
C GLY A 13 27.92 -2.56 5.93
N PHE A 14 26.74 -2.02 6.25
CA PHE A 14 26.37 -1.67 7.62
C PHE A 14 25.51 -2.79 8.20
N THR A 15 25.94 -3.38 9.31
CA THR A 15 25.07 -4.25 10.12
C THR A 15 24.73 -3.48 11.39
N ILE A 16 23.44 -3.19 11.57
CA ILE A 16 22.92 -2.56 12.78
C ILE A 16 22.39 -3.68 13.66
N ASP A 17 22.99 -3.82 14.84
CA ASP A 17 22.60 -4.80 15.83
C ASP A 17 21.22 -4.47 16.40
N LEU A 18 20.23 -5.29 16.06
CA LEU A 18 18.83 -5.18 16.49
C LEU A 18 18.55 -5.90 17.81
N SER A 19 19.55 -6.57 18.39
CA SER A 19 19.34 -7.49 19.52
C SER A 19 19.21 -6.82 20.88
N GLY A 20 19.53 -5.51 20.97
CA GLY A 20 19.65 -4.81 22.25
C GLY A 20 18.38 -4.17 22.83
N VAL A 21 17.34 -3.92 22.03
CA VAL A 21 16.12 -3.25 22.52
C VAL A 21 14.90 -4.12 22.27
N PRO A 22 14.29 -4.71 23.32
CA PRO A 22 13.01 -5.40 23.17
C PRO A 22 11.93 -4.39 22.79
N GLY A 23 11.08 -4.75 21.82
CA GLY A 23 10.04 -3.85 21.34
C GLY A 23 9.05 -4.54 20.40
N PRO A 24 7.76 -4.16 20.45
CA PRO A 24 6.74 -4.74 19.58
C PRO A 24 6.75 -4.14 18.17
N PHE A 25 7.53 -3.10 17.91
CA PHE A 25 7.63 -2.49 16.59
C PHE A 25 8.97 -2.78 15.94
N VAL A 26 8.95 -2.85 14.60
CA VAL A 26 10.14 -2.73 13.76
C VAL A 26 9.99 -1.50 12.90
N THR A 27 10.98 -0.62 12.91
CA THR A 27 11.05 0.51 11.98
C THR A 27 12.15 0.28 10.95
N VAL A 28 11.96 0.83 9.76
CA VAL A 28 12.97 0.90 8.69
C VAL A 28 13.10 2.36 8.29
N HIS A 29 14.33 2.84 8.31
CA HIS A 29 14.75 4.14 7.80
C HIS A 29 15.67 3.89 6.62
N SER A 30 15.40 4.49 5.46
CA SER A 30 16.27 4.32 4.29
C SER A 30 16.56 5.66 3.61
N LEU A 31 17.78 5.81 3.10
CA LEU A 31 18.21 6.89 2.24
C LEU A 31 18.57 6.31 0.87
N THR A 32 17.98 6.85 -0.19
CA THR A 32 18.23 6.40 -1.57
C THR A 32 18.44 7.61 -2.47
N THR A 33 19.63 7.76 -3.05
CA THR A 33 19.88 8.82 -4.03
C THR A 33 19.30 8.45 -5.40
N LEU A 34 18.50 9.35 -5.95
CA LEU A 34 17.81 9.21 -7.23
C LEU A 34 18.23 10.33 -8.18
N SER A 35 18.39 10.02 -9.46
CA SER A 35 18.81 10.96 -10.50
C SER A 35 17.84 10.93 -11.67
N GLY A 36 17.25 12.09 -11.98
CA GLY A 36 16.41 12.28 -13.17
C GLY A 36 15.17 11.37 -13.21
N VAL A 37 14.43 11.26 -12.10
CA VAL A 37 13.32 10.31 -11.98
C VAL A 37 11.95 10.99 -11.97
N ALA A 38 10.93 10.24 -12.39
CA ALA A 38 9.52 10.65 -12.31
C ALA A 38 8.66 9.59 -11.61
N LEU A 39 9.17 9.05 -10.50
CA LEU A 39 8.59 7.91 -9.77
C LEU A 39 7.16 8.14 -9.28
N ASN A 40 6.81 9.39 -8.97
CA ASN A 40 5.48 9.75 -8.51
C ASN A 40 5.08 11.13 -9.00
N ARG A 41 4.02 11.19 -9.82
CA ARG A 41 3.56 12.41 -10.49
C ARG A 41 2.16 12.85 -10.04
N ASP A 42 1.85 14.13 -10.20
CA ASP A 42 0.52 14.69 -10.05
C ASP A 42 -0.33 14.50 -11.32
N GLN A 43 -1.53 15.10 -11.35
CA GLN A 43 -2.45 15.01 -12.49
C GLN A 43 -1.94 15.75 -13.74
N LEU A 44 -1.00 16.68 -13.58
CA LEU A 44 -0.37 17.43 -14.66
C LEU A 44 0.95 16.79 -15.12
N GLY A 45 1.29 15.62 -14.59
CA GLY A 45 2.52 14.90 -14.93
C GLY A 45 3.78 15.43 -14.25
N ARG A 46 3.67 16.37 -13.30
CA ARG A 46 4.81 16.92 -12.57
C ARG A 46 5.21 16.01 -11.42
N PRO A 47 6.51 15.83 -11.10
CA PRO A 47 6.93 15.17 -9.87
C PRO A 47 6.24 15.78 -8.66
N LYS A 48 5.71 14.95 -7.76
CA LYS A 48 5.08 15.47 -6.55
C LYS A 48 6.13 16.09 -5.65
N THR A 49 5.80 17.22 -5.04
CA THR A 49 6.65 17.91 -4.05
C THR A 49 5.96 18.02 -2.69
N ILE A 50 6.72 18.48 -1.70
CA ILE A 50 6.29 18.83 -0.32
C ILE A 50 7.22 19.89 0.25
N THR A 51 6.70 20.81 1.07
CA THR A 51 7.53 21.81 1.76
C THR A 51 7.88 21.34 3.17
N ILE A 52 9.18 21.31 3.51
CA ILE A 52 9.68 20.99 4.86
C ILE A 52 10.83 21.95 5.19
N GLY A 53 10.80 22.57 6.37
CA GLY A 53 11.80 23.55 6.78
C GLY A 53 11.91 24.74 5.82
N GLY A 54 10.77 25.20 5.27
CA GLY A 54 10.72 26.32 4.32
C GLY A 54 11.19 26.01 2.89
N VAL A 55 11.64 24.78 2.59
CA VAL A 55 12.17 24.40 1.27
C VAL A 55 11.31 23.33 0.62
N GLU A 56 11.08 23.46 -0.69
CA GLU A 56 10.38 22.46 -1.51
C GLU A 56 11.26 21.23 -1.74
N ARG A 57 10.70 20.03 -1.54
CA ARG A 57 11.37 18.72 -1.61
C ARG A 57 10.59 17.76 -2.49
N MET A 58 11.31 16.87 -3.18
CA MET A 58 10.70 15.78 -3.94
C MET A 58 9.89 14.93 -2.96
N ARG A 59 8.67 14.54 -3.32
CA ARG A 59 7.82 13.68 -2.50
C ARG A 59 7.45 12.41 -3.25
N ILE A 60 7.63 11.27 -2.58
CA ILE A 60 6.99 10.03 -2.97
C ILE A 60 5.85 9.74 -2.00
N SER A 61 4.65 9.66 -2.53
CA SER A 61 3.46 9.44 -1.72
C SER A 61 3.46 8.08 -1.02
N SER A 62 2.96 8.02 0.22
CA SER A 62 2.91 6.78 1.01
C SER A 62 2.15 5.68 0.29
N GLN A 63 1.03 6.00 -0.38
CA GLN A 63 0.27 5.06 -1.19
C GLN A 63 1.07 4.46 -2.35
N SER A 64 1.95 5.26 -2.98
CA SER A 64 2.81 4.79 -4.08
C SER A 64 3.87 3.83 -3.56
N GLN A 65 4.40 4.10 -2.36
CA GLN A 65 5.35 3.21 -1.68
C GLN A 65 4.67 1.92 -1.23
N VAL A 66 3.52 2.01 -0.55
CA VAL A 66 2.75 0.84 -0.10
C VAL A 66 2.39 -0.06 -1.28
N ARG A 67 2.00 0.52 -2.43
CA ARG A 67 1.76 -0.26 -3.65
C ARG A 67 3.01 -1.00 -4.11
N ALA A 68 4.16 -0.32 -4.21
CA ALA A 68 5.41 -0.94 -4.64
C ALA A 68 5.85 -2.07 -3.69
N ILE A 69 5.72 -1.86 -2.37
CA ILE A 69 6.01 -2.87 -1.35
C ILE A 69 5.07 -4.06 -1.53
N ARG A 70 3.76 -3.82 -1.65
CA ARG A 70 2.76 -4.87 -1.83
C ARG A 70 3.01 -5.69 -3.10
N ASP A 71 3.27 -5.02 -4.22
CA ASP A 71 3.55 -5.70 -5.49
C ASP A 71 4.80 -6.59 -5.39
N ALA A 72 5.86 -6.14 -4.70
CA ALA A 72 7.02 -6.99 -4.44
C ALA A 72 6.67 -8.18 -3.52
N MET A 73 5.92 -7.95 -2.44
CA MET A 73 5.52 -9.02 -1.53
C MET A 73 4.70 -10.10 -2.25
N ARG A 74 3.79 -9.73 -3.15
CA ARG A 74 3.01 -10.67 -3.97
C ARG A 74 3.90 -11.61 -4.78
N THR A 75 5.00 -11.11 -5.36
CA THR A 75 5.95 -11.95 -6.11
C THR A 75 6.78 -12.90 -5.24
N SER A 76 6.73 -12.71 -3.92
CA SER A 76 7.44 -13.53 -2.92
C SER A 76 6.48 -14.30 -1.99
N THR A 77 5.23 -14.52 -2.43
CA THR A 77 4.22 -15.25 -1.65
C THR A 77 4.67 -16.69 -1.39
N LEU A 78 4.50 -17.18 -0.15
CA LEU A 78 4.91 -18.53 0.23
C LEU A 78 3.75 -19.54 0.10
N PRO A 79 4.04 -20.86 0.00
CA PRO A 79 3.00 -21.88 -0.01
C PRO A 79 2.02 -21.74 1.15
N GLY A 80 0.73 -21.80 0.85
CA GLY A 80 -0.35 -21.65 1.84
C GLY A 80 -0.68 -20.20 2.20
N GLU A 81 -0.04 -19.21 1.59
CA GLU A 81 -0.46 -17.82 1.60
C GLU A 81 -1.14 -17.46 0.28
N VAL A 82 -2.02 -16.46 0.30
CA VAL A 82 -2.74 -15.98 -0.88
C VAL A 82 -2.54 -14.48 -1.00
N PRO A 83 -2.05 -13.95 -2.13
CA PRO A 83 -1.97 -12.51 -2.31
C PRO A 83 -3.37 -11.89 -2.36
N ALA A 84 -3.52 -10.66 -1.92
CA ALA A 84 -4.77 -9.94 -2.06
C ALA A 84 -4.85 -9.26 -3.43
N ALA A 85 -6.01 -9.25 -4.04
CA ALA A 85 -6.37 -8.43 -5.19
C ALA A 85 -7.18 -7.21 -4.72
N ASN A 86 -6.95 -6.05 -5.33
CA ASN A 86 -7.78 -4.86 -5.14
C ASN A 86 -8.50 -4.56 -6.47
N SER A 87 -9.81 -4.72 -6.51
CA SER A 87 -10.57 -4.62 -7.75
C SER A 87 -11.97 -4.10 -7.51
N ARG A 88 -12.51 -3.37 -8.50
CA ARG A 88 -13.96 -3.16 -8.61
C ARG A 88 -14.62 -4.27 -9.43
N TYR A 89 -13.86 -5.04 -10.19
CA TYR A 89 -14.37 -6.02 -11.15
C TYR A 89 -14.48 -7.43 -10.56
N LEU A 90 -14.83 -7.54 -9.27
CA LEU A 90 -15.07 -8.85 -8.65
C LEU A 90 -16.18 -9.65 -9.36
N PRO A 91 -17.35 -9.06 -9.70
CA PRO A 91 -18.38 -9.80 -10.46
C PRO A 91 -17.84 -10.30 -11.80
N ARG A 92 -17.07 -9.49 -12.53
CA ARG A 92 -16.41 -9.94 -13.77
C ARG A 92 -15.49 -11.14 -13.55
N ALA A 93 -14.70 -11.11 -12.48
CA ALA A 93 -13.77 -12.19 -12.16
C ALA A 93 -14.53 -13.49 -11.85
N VAL A 94 -15.60 -13.42 -11.06
CA VAL A 94 -16.47 -14.57 -10.75
C VAL A 94 -17.16 -15.11 -12.02
N SER A 95 -17.72 -14.23 -12.84
CA SER A 95 -18.37 -14.61 -14.12
C SER A 95 -17.39 -15.35 -15.04
N ARG A 96 -16.16 -14.85 -15.15
CA ARG A 96 -15.11 -15.52 -15.93
C ARG A 96 -14.83 -16.94 -15.41
N ARG A 97 -14.81 -17.15 -14.10
CA ARG A 97 -14.61 -18.49 -13.51
C ARG A 97 -15.77 -19.44 -13.82
N LEU A 98 -17.00 -18.95 -13.76
CA LEU A 98 -18.19 -19.73 -14.15
C LEU A 98 -18.12 -20.14 -15.64
N GLN A 99 -17.71 -19.23 -16.52
CA GLN A 99 -17.51 -19.52 -17.94
C GLN A 99 -16.41 -20.56 -18.19
N GLU A 100 -15.32 -20.49 -17.42
CA GLU A 100 -14.25 -21.50 -17.48
C GLU A 100 -14.74 -22.90 -17.06
N THR A 101 -15.83 -22.99 -16.29
CA THR A 101 -16.50 -24.25 -15.92
C THR A 101 -17.64 -24.67 -16.87
N GLY A 102 -17.89 -23.91 -17.95
CA GLY A 102 -18.88 -24.25 -18.98
C GLY A 102 -20.23 -23.56 -18.86
N THR A 103 -20.37 -22.58 -17.97
CA THR A 103 -21.58 -21.76 -17.87
C THR A 103 -21.60 -20.69 -18.97
N ASP A 104 -22.71 -20.55 -19.70
CA ASP A 104 -22.85 -19.52 -20.72
C ASP A 104 -22.80 -18.10 -20.13
N THR A 105 -22.27 -17.14 -20.91
CA THR A 105 -22.08 -15.75 -20.45
C THR A 105 -23.39 -15.10 -19.98
N ALA A 106 -24.50 -15.39 -20.67
CA ALA A 106 -25.82 -14.86 -20.33
C ALA A 106 -26.26 -15.26 -18.91
N ASP A 107 -25.86 -16.45 -18.45
CA ASP A 107 -26.15 -16.97 -17.12
C ASP A 107 -25.06 -16.64 -16.09
N ALA A 108 -23.80 -16.59 -16.52
CA ALA A 108 -22.64 -16.36 -15.66
C ALA A 108 -22.62 -14.93 -15.10
N ASP A 109 -22.92 -13.92 -15.92
CA ASP A 109 -22.87 -12.53 -15.50
C ASP A 109 -23.90 -12.19 -14.41
N PRO A 110 -25.19 -12.54 -14.56
CA PRO A 110 -26.17 -12.35 -13.50
C PRO A 110 -25.87 -13.12 -12.23
N ALA A 111 -25.45 -14.38 -12.34
CA ALA A 111 -25.11 -15.20 -11.17
C ALA A 111 -23.92 -14.64 -10.39
N ALA A 112 -22.91 -14.15 -11.11
CA ALA A 112 -21.73 -13.51 -10.51
C ALA A 112 -22.08 -12.20 -9.79
N ALA A 113 -22.88 -11.34 -10.41
CA ALA A 113 -23.35 -10.11 -9.77
C ALA A 113 -24.22 -10.41 -8.54
N LEU A 114 -25.08 -11.42 -8.64
CA LEU A 114 -25.96 -11.87 -7.56
C LEU A 114 -25.17 -12.36 -6.34
N ILE A 115 -24.20 -13.27 -6.52
CA ILE A 115 -23.47 -13.84 -5.38
C ILE A 115 -22.61 -12.79 -4.68
N VAL A 116 -22.02 -11.85 -5.43
CA VAL A 116 -21.29 -10.71 -4.87
C VAL A 116 -22.23 -9.79 -4.10
N ALA A 117 -23.46 -9.57 -4.60
CA ALA A 117 -24.48 -8.81 -3.88
C ALA A 117 -24.96 -9.53 -2.61
N ALA A 118 -25.12 -10.85 -2.65
CA ALA A 118 -25.47 -11.68 -1.50
C ALA A 118 -24.39 -11.67 -0.40
N ALA A 119 -23.12 -11.57 -0.81
CA ALA A 119 -22.01 -11.33 0.09
C ALA A 119 -22.06 -9.96 0.78
N GLY A 120 -22.99 -9.05 0.39
CA GLY A 120 -23.18 -7.75 1.02
C GLY A 120 -22.52 -6.59 0.28
N MET A 121 -22.05 -6.81 -0.96
CA MET A 121 -21.47 -5.76 -1.78
C MET A 121 -22.50 -5.12 -2.72
N THR A 122 -22.38 -3.82 -2.93
CA THR A 122 -23.24 -3.04 -3.79
C THR A 122 -22.66 -3.05 -5.19
N ILE A 123 -23.43 -3.57 -6.14
CA ILE A 123 -23.07 -3.56 -7.57
C ILE A 123 -23.30 -2.16 -8.14
N ASP A 124 -22.45 -1.75 -9.06
CA ASP A 124 -22.60 -0.47 -9.74
C ASP A 124 -23.84 -0.51 -10.64
N PRO A 125 -24.80 0.43 -10.48
CA PRO A 125 -26.05 0.41 -11.24
C PRO A 125 -25.85 0.64 -12.75
N THR A 126 -24.66 1.09 -13.16
CA THR A 126 -24.33 1.39 -14.55
C THR A 126 -23.58 0.28 -15.26
N ASP A 127 -23.07 -0.70 -14.53
CA ASP A 127 -22.20 -1.78 -15.03
C ASP A 127 -22.25 -2.98 -14.06
N PRO A 128 -22.95 -4.08 -14.42
CA PRO A 128 -23.15 -5.23 -13.53
C PRO A 128 -21.86 -6.01 -13.26
N HIS A 129 -20.80 -5.79 -14.06
CA HIS A 129 -19.53 -6.48 -13.90
C HIS A 129 -18.63 -5.86 -12.83
N ARG A 130 -19.07 -4.77 -12.17
CA ARG A 130 -18.28 -4.08 -11.16
C ARG A 130 -19.07 -3.70 -9.91
N THR A 131 -18.40 -3.72 -8.76
CA THR A 131 -18.87 -3.15 -7.51
C THR A 131 -18.77 -1.62 -7.52
N ARG A 132 -19.59 -0.99 -6.67
CA ARG A 132 -19.57 0.47 -6.47
C ARG A 132 -18.26 0.94 -5.84
N ALA A 133 -17.81 0.24 -4.80
CA ALA A 133 -16.51 0.46 -4.15
C ALA A 133 -15.50 -0.63 -4.54
N ALA A 134 -14.21 -0.31 -4.53
CA ALA A 134 -13.17 -1.31 -4.74
C ALA A 134 -13.09 -2.24 -3.53
N VAL A 135 -12.98 -3.54 -3.79
CA VAL A 135 -12.82 -4.57 -2.76
C VAL A 135 -11.38 -5.06 -2.74
N VAL A 136 -10.84 -5.26 -1.53
CA VAL A 136 -9.54 -5.92 -1.33
C VAL A 136 -9.82 -7.31 -0.79
N LEU A 137 -9.49 -8.37 -1.50
CA LEU A 137 -9.83 -9.76 -1.15
C LEU A 137 -8.67 -10.68 -1.46
N PRO A 138 -8.55 -11.87 -0.85
CA PRO A 138 -7.67 -12.91 -1.37
C PRO A 138 -7.94 -13.16 -2.86
N ASP A 139 -6.90 -13.36 -3.66
CA ASP A 139 -7.03 -13.55 -5.12
C ASP A 139 -7.80 -14.83 -5.50
N THR A 140 -7.97 -15.75 -4.55
CA THR A 140 -8.79 -16.96 -4.68
C THR A 140 -10.28 -16.72 -4.44
N ALA A 141 -10.69 -15.54 -3.94
CA ALA A 141 -12.10 -15.26 -3.63
C ALA A 141 -13.04 -15.43 -4.84
N PRO A 142 -12.67 -15.03 -6.07
CA PRO A 142 -13.50 -15.29 -7.25
C PRO A 142 -13.77 -16.79 -7.49
N ASP A 143 -12.76 -17.63 -7.25
CA ASP A 143 -12.85 -19.08 -7.46
C ASP A 143 -13.81 -19.71 -6.44
N VAL A 144 -13.72 -19.29 -5.18
CA VAL A 144 -14.61 -19.74 -4.09
C VAL A 144 -16.06 -19.34 -4.37
N LEU A 145 -16.29 -18.08 -4.78
CA LEU A 145 -17.63 -17.58 -5.10
C LEU A 145 -18.23 -18.29 -6.32
N ALA A 146 -17.43 -18.54 -7.36
CA ALA A 146 -17.89 -19.27 -8.54
C ALA A 146 -18.25 -20.72 -8.20
N ALA A 147 -17.39 -21.43 -7.45
CA ALA A 147 -17.68 -22.79 -6.99
C ALA A 147 -18.98 -22.83 -6.17
N LEU A 148 -19.18 -21.85 -5.28
CA LEU A 148 -20.39 -21.75 -4.47
C LEU A 148 -21.66 -21.59 -5.33
N VAL A 149 -21.59 -20.78 -6.39
CA VAL A 149 -22.69 -20.63 -7.35
C VAL A 149 -22.95 -21.95 -8.08
N THR A 150 -21.92 -22.64 -8.57
CA THR A 150 -22.06 -23.93 -9.27
C THR A 150 -22.67 -25.00 -8.37
N LEU A 151 -22.24 -25.08 -7.11
CA LEU A 151 -22.74 -26.05 -6.12
C LEU A 151 -24.22 -25.85 -5.77
N ASN A 152 -24.71 -24.62 -5.86
CA ASN A 152 -26.07 -24.24 -5.47
C ASN A 152 -26.87 -23.72 -6.67
N TRP A 153 -26.54 -24.17 -7.88
CA TRP A 153 -27.10 -23.59 -9.12
C TRP A 153 -28.63 -23.58 -9.12
N ASP A 154 -29.23 -24.74 -8.85
CA ASP A 154 -30.68 -24.94 -8.84
C ASP A 154 -31.35 -24.20 -7.67
N ASP A 155 -30.71 -24.19 -6.50
CA ASP A 155 -31.21 -23.49 -5.31
C ASP A 155 -31.21 -21.96 -5.48
N LEU A 156 -30.43 -21.45 -6.44
CA LEU A 156 -30.33 -20.03 -6.75
C LEU A 156 -31.23 -19.60 -7.92
N GLU A 157 -32.01 -20.50 -8.52
CA GLU A 157 -32.72 -20.23 -9.77
C GLU A 157 -33.65 -19.01 -9.70
N GLU A 158 -34.50 -18.92 -8.67
CA GLU A 158 -35.41 -17.78 -8.48
C GLU A 158 -34.64 -16.45 -8.39
N ALA A 159 -33.53 -16.45 -7.63
CA ALA A 159 -32.69 -15.27 -7.43
C ALA A 159 -31.92 -14.90 -8.71
N ARG A 160 -31.44 -15.90 -9.47
CA ARG A 160 -30.73 -15.76 -10.75
C ARG A 160 -31.62 -15.15 -11.82
N VAL A 161 -32.81 -15.71 -12.04
CA VAL A 161 -33.79 -15.20 -13.04
C VAL A 161 -34.16 -13.75 -12.73
N LYS A 162 -34.36 -13.42 -11.45
CA LYS A 162 -34.62 -12.04 -11.02
C LYS A 162 -33.42 -11.12 -11.29
N ALA A 163 -32.20 -11.57 -11.00
CA ALA A 163 -30.98 -10.82 -11.28
C ALA A 163 -30.78 -10.58 -12.79
N GLU A 164 -31.04 -11.60 -13.62
CA GLU A 164 -30.98 -11.50 -15.08
C GLU A 164 -31.97 -10.45 -15.59
N HIS A 165 -33.22 -10.49 -15.14
CA HIS A 165 -34.24 -9.50 -15.53
C HIS A 165 -33.84 -8.07 -15.15
N ILE A 166 -33.26 -7.88 -13.95
CA ILE A 166 -32.76 -6.58 -13.49
C ILE A 166 -31.61 -6.08 -14.38
N ILE A 167 -30.66 -6.96 -14.73
CA ILE A 167 -29.50 -6.62 -15.54
C ILE A 167 -29.91 -6.32 -16.99
N ALA A 168 -30.74 -7.17 -17.60
CA ALA A 168 -31.28 -6.94 -18.95
C ALA A 168 -32.04 -5.59 -19.03
N GLY A 169 -32.82 -5.25 -18.00
CA GLY A 169 -33.49 -3.96 -17.90
C GLY A 169 -32.54 -2.75 -17.73
N ALA A 170 -31.34 -2.95 -17.18
CA ALA A 170 -30.33 -1.90 -16.99
C ALA A 170 -29.46 -1.65 -18.24
N VAL A 171 -29.30 -2.66 -19.10
CA VAL A 171 -28.55 -2.56 -20.37
C VAL A 171 -29.36 -1.82 -21.46
N ALA A 172 -30.67 -1.66 -21.28
CA ALA A 172 -31.59 -1.17 -22.31
C ALA A 172 -32.10 0.30 -22.24
N PRO A 173 -31.52 1.30 -21.55
CA PRO A 173 -31.98 2.68 -21.71
C PRO A 173 -31.24 3.40 -22.86
N PRO A 174 -31.94 4.16 -23.72
CA PRO A 174 -31.29 5.02 -24.71
C PRO A 174 -30.42 6.10 -24.04
N PRO A 175 -29.33 6.56 -24.70
CA PRO A 175 -28.42 7.54 -24.13
C PRO A 175 -29.19 8.83 -23.76
N GLY A 176 -29.11 9.22 -22.48
CA GLY A 176 -29.75 10.43 -21.94
C GLY A 176 -30.87 10.21 -20.91
N THR A 177 -31.30 8.97 -20.65
CA THR A 177 -32.44 8.66 -19.75
C THR A 177 -32.08 7.77 -18.54
N ARG A 178 -30.83 7.87 -18.01
CA ARG A 178 -30.43 7.16 -16.79
C ARG A 178 -31.18 7.72 -15.57
N ARG A 179 -32.38 7.20 -15.32
CA ARG A 179 -33.11 7.37 -14.07
C ARG A 179 -32.54 6.37 -13.06
N PRO A 180 -32.31 6.75 -11.79
CA PRO A 180 -31.90 5.78 -10.77
C PRO A 180 -32.95 4.65 -10.68
N PRO A 181 -32.53 3.38 -10.49
CA PRO A 181 -33.46 2.26 -10.44
C PRO A 181 -34.52 2.47 -9.36
N LYS A 182 -35.79 2.11 -9.66
CA LYS A 182 -36.87 2.12 -8.66
C LYS A 182 -36.48 1.21 -7.49
N ALA A 183 -36.76 1.63 -6.26
CA ALA A 183 -36.28 1.02 -5.00
C ALA A 183 -36.59 -0.49 -4.82
N GLY A 184 -37.45 -1.10 -5.65
CA GLY A 184 -37.76 -2.54 -5.63
C GLY A 184 -37.07 -3.39 -6.71
N ASN A 185 -36.33 -2.78 -7.65
CA ASN A 185 -35.71 -3.49 -8.79
C ASN A 185 -34.17 -3.36 -8.73
N SER A 186 -33.59 -3.78 -7.60
CA SER A 186 -32.15 -3.74 -7.36
C SER A 186 -31.58 -5.13 -7.16
N LEU A 187 -30.30 -5.32 -7.49
CA LEU A 187 -29.57 -6.58 -7.22
C LEU A 187 -29.61 -6.96 -5.74
N ASN A 188 -29.75 -6.01 -4.81
CA ASN A 188 -29.93 -6.28 -3.39
C ASN A 188 -31.26 -6.98 -3.10
N ALA A 189 -32.32 -6.68 -3.86
CA ALA A 189 -33.62 -7.35 -3.73
C ALA A 189 -33.64 -8.74 -4.36
N ALA A 190 -32.73 -9.03 -5.31
CA ALA A 190 -32.50 -10.39 -5.79
C ALA A 190 -31.61 -11.17 -4.82
N ALA A 191 -30.58 -10.54 -4.27
CA ALA A 191 -29.71 -11.11 -3.24
C ALA A 191 -30.46 -11.52 -1.97
N ALA A 192 -31.56 -10.84 -1.62
CA ALA A 192 -32.42 -11.21 -0.50
C ALA A 192 -33.14 -12.58 -0.68
N LEU A 193 -33.23 -13.09 -1.90
CA LEU A 193 -33.79 -14.42 -2.20
C LEU A 193 -32.73 -15.54 -2.10
N VAL A 194 -31.44 -15.18 -2.00
CA VAL A 194 -30.37 -16.17 -1.84
C VAL A 194 -30.49 -16.83 -0.46
N PRO A 195 -30.42 -18.18 -0.37
CA PRO A 195 -30.48 -18.87 0.91
C PRO A 195 -29.47 -18.29 1.92
N PRO A 196 -29.86 -18.05 3.20
CA PRO A 196 -28.99 -17.43 4.19
C PRO A 196 -27.66 -18.16 4.40
N ALA A 197 -27.65 -19.49 4.28
CA ALA A 197 -26.44 -20.30 4.37
C ALA A 197 -25.46 -20.01 3.23
N VAL A 198 -25.95 -19.91 1.99
CA VAL A 198 -25.14 -19.56 0.82
C VAL A 198 -24.62 -18.12 0.94
N ALA A 199 -25.47 -17.18 1.36
CA ALA A 199 -25.04 -15.81 1.60
C ALA A 199 -23.98 -15.69 2.70
N ALA A 200 -24.04 -16.54 3.75
CA ALA A 200 -23.02 -16.60 4.80
C ALA A 200 -21.69 -17.15 4.26
N GLN A 201 -21.71 -18.26 3.51
CA GLN A 201 -20.51 -18.81 2.87
C GLN A 201 -19.89 -17.83 1.87
N ALA A 202 -20.72 -17.10 1.12
CA ALA A 202 -20.25 -16.04 0.23
C ALA A 202 -19.54 -14.91 1.00
N ARG A 203 -19.97 -14.57 2.22
CA ARG A 203 -19.27 -13.62 3.11
C ARG A 203 -17.98 -14.19 3.67
N GLU A 204 -17.91 -15.50 3.92
CA GLU A 204 -16.67 -16.15 4.38
C GLU A 204 -15.57 -16.10 3.32
N ALA A 205 -15.92 -16.13 2.03
CA ALA A 205 -14.96 -15.92 0.93
C ALA A 205 -14.24 -14.55 0.99
N PHE A 206 -14.78 -13.59 1.75
CA PHE A 206 -14.17 -12.28 1.98
C PHE A 206 -13.18 -12.29 3.15
N GLY A 207 -13.09 -13.39 3.91
CA GLY A 207 -12.13 -13.58 4.98
C GLY A 207 -10.69 -13.35 4.51
N PRO A 208 -9.85 -12.69 5.30
CA PRO A 208 -8.49 -12.34 4.86
C PRO A 208 -7.55 -13.54 4.73
N GLY A 209 -7.82 -14.65 5.46
CA GLY A 209 -6.94 -15.81 5.47
C GLY A 209 -5.49 -15.45 5.82
N ARG A 210 -4.53 -16.18 5.24
CA ARG A 210 -3.10 -15.82 5.29
C ARG A 210 -2.72 -14.98 4.06
N SER A 211 -3.20 -13.75 4.01
CA SER A 211 -2.89 -12.79 2.93
C SER A 211 -2.17 -11.54 3.44
N ASP A 212 -1.66 -10.73 2.52
CA ASP A 212 -1.09 -9.41 2.81
C ASP A 212 -2.13 -8.40 3.37
N ILE A 213 -3.42 -8.74 3.37
CA ILE A 213 -4.46 -7.97 4.09
C ILE A 213 -4.13 -7.92 5.59
N GLN A 214 -3.56 -8.98 6.15
CA GLN A 214 -3.20 -9.03 7.57
C GLN A 214 -2.10 -8.03 7.94
N LEU A 215 -1.25 -7.67 6.97
CA LEU A 215 -0.20 -6.66 7.10
C LEU A 215 -0.72 -5.25 6.86
N PHE A 216 -1.41 -5.03 5.73
CA PHE A 216 -1.76 -3.69 5.26
C PHE A 216 -3.18 -3.24 5.63
N GLY A 217 -3.96 -4.12 6.23
CA GLY A 217 -5.35 -3.88 6.58
C GLY A 217 -6.28 -3.74 5.38
N ARG A 218 -7.55 -3.53 5.69
CA ARG A 218 -8.65 -3.32 4.74
C ARG A 218 -9.82 -2.62 5.41
N MET A 219 -10.56 -1.83 4.63
CA MET A 219 -11.85 -1.28 5.00
C MET A 219 -12.88 -1.57 3.90
N LEU A 220 -13.89 -2.37 4.22
CA LEU A 220 -15.09 -2.61 3.40
C LEU A 220 -16.30 -2.13 4.19
N THR A 221 -16.76 -0.90 3.90
CA THR A 221 -17.84 -0.24 4.65
C THR A 221 -19.18 -0.97 4.59
N GLU A 222 -19.37 -1.78 3.56
CA GLU A 222 -20.62 -2.49 3.30
C GLU A 222 -20.68 -3.83 4.07
N LEU A 223 -19.54 -4.29 4.59
CA LEU A 223 -19.45 -5.50 5.40
C LEU A 223 -19.23 -5.16 6.88
N PRO A 224 -19.97 -5.80 7.80
CA PRO A 224 -19.75 -5.60 9.21
C PRO A 224 -18.40 -6.19 9.68
N PRO A 225 -17.87 -5.73 10.83
CA PRO A 225 -16.77 -6.41 11.52
C PRO A 225 -17.15 -7.88 11.87
N PRO A 226 -16.18 -8.80 11.94
CA PRO A 226 -14.73 -8.60 11.76
C PRO A 226 -14.28 -8.58 10.30
N ASN A 227 -15.05 -9.18 9.38
CA ASN A 227 -14.63 -9.38 7.98
C ASN A 227 -14.45 -8.06 7.23
N GLY A 228 -15.26 -7.03 7.51
CA GLY A 228 -15.17 -5.76 6.79
C GLY A 228 -13.93 -4.92 7.13
N HIS A 229 -13.47 -4.95 8.38
CA HIS A 229 -12.52 -3.97 8.92
C HIS A 229 -11.31 -4.64 9.57
N ILE A 230 -10.18 -4.62 8.87
CA ILE A 230 -8.91 -5.18 9.36
C ILE A 230 -7.93 -4.03 9.51
N ARG A 231 -7.38 -3.87 10.72
CA ARG A 231 -6.43 -2.80 11.00
C ARG A 231 -5.08 -3.11 10.36
N SER A 232 -4.46 -2.10 9.76
CA SER A 232 -3.10 -2.22 9.22
C SER A 232 -2.09 -2.38 10.35
N ALA A 233 -1.28 -3.42 10.29
CA ALA A 233 -0.09 -3.58 11.15
C ALA A 233 1.07 -2.70 10.67
N VAL A 234 1.00 -2.18 9.45
CA VAL A 234 2.05 -1.36 8.82
C VAL A 234 1.67 0.12 8.82
N ALA A 235 2.66 0.98 9.08
CA ALA A 235 2.61 2.41 8.82
C ALA A 235 3.74 2.80 7.85
N VAL A 236 3.44 3.60 6.83
CA VAL A 236 4.43 4.11 5.87
C VAL A 236 4.27 5.61 5.73
N ALA A 237 5.34 6.36 5.93
CA ALA A 237 5.33 7.82 5.75
C ALA A 237 5.48 8.19 4.26
N HIS A 238 5.13 9.43 3.94
CA HIS A 238 5.59 10.04 2.69
C HIS A 238 7.12 10.03 2.68
N GLY A 239 7.71 9.55 1.58
CA GLY A 239 9.14 9.70 1.35
C GLY A 239 9.39 11.10 0.81
N PHE A 240 10.48 11.73 1.24
CA PHE A 240 10.85 13.07 0.77
C PHE A 240 12.35 13.22 0.56
N SER A 241 12.79 14.10 -0.33
CA SER A 241 14.21 14.42 -0.48
C SER A 241 14.73 15.18 0.73
N VAL A 242 15.90 14.80 1.25
CA VAL A 242 16.55 15.49 2.36
C VAL A 242 17.16 16.83 1.91
N ASP A 243 17.46 16.95 0.63
CA ASP A 243 17.89 18.14 -0.09
C ASP A 243 16.71 18.85 -0.78
N ALA A 244 16.93 20.12 -1.12
CA ALA A 244 16.00 20.92 -1.92
C ALA A 244 15.73 20.23 -3.27
N THR A 245 14.48 20.25 -3.73
CA THR A 245 14.12 19.62 -5.01
C THR A 245 14.89 20.24 -6.15
N LEU A 246 15.61 19.42 -6.89
CA LEU A 246 16.09 19.80 -8.22
C LEU A 246 15.15 19.19 -9.25
N THR A 247 14.22 20.00 -9.77
CA THR A 247 13.34 19.63 -10.88
C THR A 247 13.88 20.24 -12.16
N PHE A 248 13.97 19.46 -13.23
CA PHE A 248 14.41 19.93 -14.55
C PHE A 248 13.49 19.39 -15.65
N ALA A 249 13.49 20.11 -16.77
CA ALA A 249 12.76 19.74 -17.97
C ALA A 249 13.57 18.75 -18.81
N ASP A 250 12.89 17.70 -19.27
CA ASP A 250 13.37 16.72 -20.24
C ASP A 250 12.49 16.82 -21.49
N ASP A 251 13.03 17.47 -22.53
CA ASP A 251 12.36 17.64 -23.82
C ASP A 251 12.62 16.42 -24.70
N PHE A 252 11.56 15.84 -25.26
CA PHE A 252 11.66 14.66 -26.10
C PHE A 252 10.87 14.83 -27.40
N ALA A 253 11.37 14.16 -28.45
CA ALA A 253 10.73 14.10 -29.75
C ALA A 253 10.52 12.64 -30.15
N THR A 254 9.41 12.34 -30.83
CA THR A 254 9.23 11.05 -31.48
C THR A 254 9.50 11.17 -32.97
N ARG A 255 10.29 10.23 -33.49
CA ARG A 255 10.54 10.09 -34.92
C ARG A 255 9.39 9.31 -35.57
N ASP A 256 8.98 9.75 -36.75
CA ASP A 256 8.14 8.96 -37.64
C ASP A 256 9.04 8.22 -38.64
N ASP A 257 9.10 6.91 -38.54
CA ASP A 257 9.99 6.09 -39.37
C ASP A 257 9.45 5.87 -40.80
N TRP A 258 8.18 6.22 -41.08
CA TRP A 258 7.55 6.07 -42.40
C TRP A 258 7.23 7.41 -43.08
N ASN A 259 7.76 8.52 -42.57
CA ASN A 259 7.60 9.82 -43.21
C ASN A 259 8.57 9.98 -44.40
N ASP A 260 8.16 9.42 -45.55
CA ASP A 260 8.95 9.39 -46.78
C ASP A 260 8.92 10.72 -47.58
N LEU A 261 8.26 11.76 -47.06
CA LEU A 261 8.07 13.05 -47.73
C LEU A 261 9.31 13.97 -47.67
N GLY A 262 10.45 13.48 -47.16
CA GLY A 262 11.71 14.23 -47.08
C GLY A 262 11.71 15.40 -46.09
N VAL A 263 10.64 15.54 -45.28
CA VAL A 263 10.56 16.54 -44.22
C VAL A 263 11.00 15.90 -42.91
N PHE A 264 12.15 16.34 -42.36
CA PHE A 264 12.54 16.01 -40.99
C PHE A 264 11.58 16.70 -40.00
N ALA A 265 10.40 16.11 -39.81
CA ALA A 265 9.41 16.55 -38.85
C ALA A 265 9.26 15.50 -37.74
N SER A 266 9.35 15.95 -36.48
CA SER A 266 8.96 15.14 -35.33
C SER A 266 7.46 14.85 -35.37
N SER A 267 7.06 13.60 -35.17
CA SER A 267 5.64 13.22 -35.04
C SER A 267 5.01 13.86 -33.80
N MET A 268 5.76 13.96 -32.72
CA MET A 268 5.33 14.61 -31.47
C MET A 268 6.54 15.25 -30.79
N LEU A 269 6.31 16.43 -30.20
CA LEU A 269 7.20 17.06 -29.22
C LEU A 269 6.51 17.05 -27.87
N GLY A 270 7.26 16.77 -26.82
CA GLY A 270 6.75 16.78 -25.47
C GLY A 270 7.84 17.17 -24.48
N GLN A 271 7.39 17.54 -23.29
CA GLN A 271 8.26 17.90 -22.18
C GLN A 271 7.81 17.13 -20.94
N GLN A 272 8.76 16.55 -20.21
CA GLN A 272 8.51 15.89 -18.94
C GLN A 272 9.38 16.52 -17.85
N LEU A 273 8.79 16.80 -16.69
CA LEU A 273 9.59 17.21 -15.53
C LEU A 273 10.15 15.98 -14.80
N LEU A 274 11.45 16.03 -14.52
CA LEU A 274 12.18 15.01 -13.77
C LEU A 274 12.75 15.62 -12.48
N ALA A 275 12.90 14.79 -11.45
CA ALA A 275 13.46 15.21 -10.17
C ALA A 275 14.69 14.37 -9.79
N SER A 276 15.66 15.01 -9.16
CA SER A 276 16.81 14.36 -8.53
C SER A 276 16.86 14.69 -7.03
N GLY A 277 17.42 13.79 -6.23
CA GLY A 277 17.65 14.04 -4.81
C GLY A 277 17.86 12.78 -3.99
N THR A 278 18.26 12.94 -2.73
CA THR A 278 18.43 11.85 -1.76
C THR A 278 17.15 11.65 -0.96
N LEU A 279 16.41 10.60 -1.29
CA LEU A 279 15.11 10.28 -0.73
C LEU A 279 15.24 9.62 0.65
N TYR A 280 14.72 10.25 1.69
CA TYR A 280 14.45 9.61 2.97
C TYR A 280 13.09 8.92 2.94
N ARG A 281 13.05 7.67 3.39
CA ARG A 281 11.81 6.89 3.58
C ARG A 281 11.79 6.27 4.96
N TRP A 282 10.57 6.12 5.47
CA TRP A 282 10.30 5.50 6.75
C TRP A 282 9.09 4.58 6.67
N ALA A 283 9.21 3.41 7.28
CA ALA A 283 8.14 2.46 7.46
C ALA A 283 8.24 1.81 8.85
N ALA A 284 7.11 1.37 9.38
CA ALA A 284 7.04 0.62 10.64
C ALA A 284 6.04 -0.53 10.55
N LEU A 285 6.31 -1.58 11.33
CA LEU A 285 5.48 -2.76 11.50
C LEU A 285 5.20 -3.01 12.98
N ASP A 286 3.94 -3.10 13.38
CA ASP A 286 3.52 -3.62 14.69
C ASP A 286 3.46 -5.16 14.63
N ARG A 287 4.44 -5.80 15.25
CA ARG A 287 4.58 -7.25 15.33
C ARG A 287 3.44 -7.93 16.09
N ARG A 288 2.82 -7.24 17.06
CA ARG A 288 1.72 -7.78 17.86
C ARG A 288 0.42 -7.76 17.05
N LEU A 289 0.14 -6.62 16.40
CA LEU A 289 -1.07 -6.49 15.60
C LEU A 289 -1.05 -7.46 14.41
N LEU A 290 0.10 -7.66 13.76
CA LEU A 290 0.24 -8.67 12.70
C LEU A 290 -0.13 -10.07 13.20
N ARG A 291 0.39 -10.48 14.37
CA ARG A 291 0.08 -11.79 14.96
C ARG A 291 -1.39 -11.92 15.37
N ALA A 292 -1.97 -10.86 15.95
CA ALA A 292 -3.38 -10.84 16.31
C ALA A 292 -4.28 -11.00 15.07
N ASN A 293 -4.00 -10.24 14.01
CA ASN A 293 -4.68 -10.32 12.73
C ASN A 293 -4.61 -11.74 12.12
N LEU A 294 -3.42 -12.35 12.14
CA LEU A 294 -3.22 -13.72 11.63
C LEU A 294 -3.95 -14.78 12.47
N ALA A 295 -3.93 -14.64 13.81
CA ALA A 295 -4.58 -15.57 14.74
C ALA A 295 -6.12 -15.59 14.59
N GLU A 296 -6.73 -14.50 14.10
CA GLU A 296 -8.16 -14.49 13.76
C GLU A 296 -8.50 -15.39 12.56
N SER A 297 -7.51 -15.71 11.71
CA SER A 297 -7.70 -16.51 10.49
C SER A 297 -7.02 -17.88 10.51
N ASP A 298 -6.10 -18.11 11.42
CA ASP A 298 -5.39 -19.37 11.57
C ASP A 298 -5.29 -19.76 13.05
N PRO A 299 -5.94 -20.84 13.49
CA PRO A 299 -5.97 -21.23 14.90
C PRO A 299 -4.66 -21.86 15.40
N ASP A 300 -3.72 -22.19 14.51
CA ASP A 300 -2.45 -22.82 14.89
C ASP A 300 -1.39 -21.75 15.23
N PRO A 301 -0.98 -21.65 16.51
CA PRO A 301 -0.05 -20.61 16.95
C PRO A 301 1.34 -20.72 16.31
N ASP A 302 1.83 -21.94 16.04
CA ASP A 302 3.16 -22.14 15.46
C ASP A 302 3.17 -21.69 14.00
N ARG A 303 2.07 -21.94 13.29
CA ARG A 303 1.89 -21.48 11.91
C ARG A 303 1.70 -19.98 11.83
N VAL A 304 0.94 -19.39 12.75
CA VAL A 304 0.80 -17.93 12.88
C VAL A 304 2.17 -17.27 13.10
N GLU A 305 2.99 -17.81 14.00
CA GLU A 305 4.33 -17.27 14.27
C GLU A 305 5.25 -17.40 13.05
N ALA A 306 5.25 -18.56 12.38
CA ALA A 306 6.03 -18.79 11.16
C ALA A 306 5.63 -17.84 10.03
N THR A 307 4.33 -17.68 9.76
CA THR A 307 3.82 -16.74 8.76
C THR A 307 4.14 -15.30 9.13
N ALA A 308 3.98 -14.90 10.40
CA ALA A 308 4.29 -13.55 10.86
C ALA A 308 5.77 -13.20 10.64
N ARG A 309 6.70 -14.11 10.98
CA ARG A 309 8.14 -13.91 10.75
C ARG A 309 8.49 -13.79 9.28
N SER A 310 7.92 -14.64 8.43
CA SER A 310 8.12 -14.58 6.98
C SER A 310 7.58 -13.29 6.37
N MET A 311 6.37 -12.89 6.77
CA MET A 311 5.75 -11.63 6.34
C MET A 311 6.56 -10.42 6.78
N GLU A 312 7.08 -10.41 8.02
CA GLU A 312 7.98 -9.38 8.52
C GLU A 312 9.25 -9.29 7.66
N GLN A 313 9.96 -10.40 7.42
CA GLN A 313 11.20 -10.41 6.63
C GLN A 313 10.97 -9.86 5.21
N ARG A 314 9.90 -10.31 4.55
CA ARG A 314 9.54 -9.84 3.20
C ARG A 314 9.13 -8.37 3.20
N PHE A 315 8.38 -7.93 4.21
CA PHE A 315 8.02 -6.52 4.37
C PHE A 315 9.26 -5.64 4.53
N LEU A 316 10.19 -5.99 5.42
CA LEU A 316 11.43 -5.23 5.65
C LEU A 316 12.29 -5.16 4.39
N THR A 317 12.42 -6.29 3.68
CA THR A 317 13.13 -6.36 2.39
C THR A 317 12.47 -5.47 1.36
N ALA A 318 11.15 -5.59 1.17
CA ALA A 318 10.40 -4.82 0.20
C ALA A 318 10.42 -3.32 0.54
N ALA A 319 10.20 -2.93 1.80
CA ALA A 319 10.25 -1.54 2.25
C ALA A 319 11.62 -0.89 2.02
N THR A 320 12.70 -1.68 2.13
CA THR A 320 14.08 -1.21 1.93
C THR A 320 14.43 -1.05 0.45
N TYR A 321 14.12 -2.04 -0.39
CA TYR A 321 14.69 -2.11 -1.74
C TYR A 321 13.74 -1.75 -2.87
N THR A 322 12.43 -1.69 -2.63
CA THR A 322 11.46 -1.39 -3.68
C THR A 322 11.28 0.11 -3.86
N LEU A 323 11.07 0.56 -5.08
CA LEU A 323 10.69 1.93 -5.42
C LEU A 323 9.44 1.89 -6.31
N PRO A 324 8.62 2.95 -6.33
CA PRO A 324 7.50 3.04 -7.26
C PRO A 324 7.93 2.83 -8.72
N SER A 325 7.01 2.34 -9.54
CA SER A 325 7.27 2.02 -10.96
C SER A 325 6.92 3.16 -11.92
N GLY A 326 6.35 4.27 -11.44
CA GLY A 326 5.95 5.41 -12.28
C GLY A 326 7.14 5.96 -13.08
N GLY A 327 7.04 5.97 -14.41
CA GLY A 327 8.12 6.49 -15.27
C GLY A 327 9.46 5.73 -15.20
N LYS A 328 9.53 4.60 -14.48
CA LYS A 328 10.78 3.87 -14.19
C LYS A 328 11.45 3.33 -15.46
N SER A 329 10.67 2.83 -16.43
CA SER A 329 11.20 2.30 -17.69
C SER A 329 11.85 3.35 -18.58
N ARG A 330 11.42 4.62 -18.48
CA ARG A 330 11.98 5.73 -19.26
C ARG A 330 13.21 6.35 -18.62
N THR A 331 13.26 6.37 -17.29
CA THR A 331 14.26 7.14 -16.51
C THR A 331 15.34 6.27 -15.86
N GLY A 332 15.21 4.94 -15.89
CA GLY A 332 16.20 4.05 -15.27
C GLY A 332 16.30 4.19 -13.76
N ALA A 333 15.17 4.40 -13.07
CA ALA A 333 15.12 4.79 -11.66
C ALA A 333 15.41 3.67 -10.63
N ALA A 334 16.14 2.61 -11.01
CA ALA A 334 16.54 1.56 -10.08
C ALA A 334 17.79 2.00 -9.29
N ALA A 335 17.67 2.14 -7.98
CA ALA A 335 18.77 2.55 -7.11
C ALA A 335 18.79 1.74 -5.82
N TRP A 336 19.99 1.39 -5.37
CA TRP A 336 20.20 0.81 -4.06
C TRP A 336 20.14 1.91 -2.98
N PRO A 337 19.61 1.61 -1.79
CA PRO A 337 19.72 2.54 -0.68
C PRO A 337 21.19 2.75 -0.31
N THR A 338 21.59 4.00 -0.17
CA THR A 338 22.92 4.41 0.31
C THR A 338 23.10 4.06 1.78
N LEU A 339 22.00 4.10 2.55
CA LEU A 339 21.93 3.64 3.93
C LEU A 339 20.53 3.09 4.19
N ALA A 340 20.46 1.94 4.86
CA ALA A 340 19.23 1.40 5.41
C ALA A 340 19.46 0.99 6.87
N VAL A 341 18.55 1.38 7.75
CA VAL A 341 18.58 1.09 9.18
C VAL A 341 17.24 0.49 9.56
N ALA A 342 17.21 -0.79 9.88
CA ALA A 342 16.11 -1.38 10.61
C ALA A 342 16.38 -1.21 12.13
N ALA A 343 15.34 -1.13 12.95
CA ALA A 343 15.44 -1.11 14.41
C ALA A 343 14.22 -1.78 15.07
N THR A 344 14.42 -2.53 16.15
CA THR A 344 13.33 -2.92 17.06
C THR A 344 13.12 -1.81 18.09
N CYS A 345 11.89 -1.37 18.31
CA CYS A 345 11.61 -0.25 19.20
C CYS A 345 10.28 -0.39 19.98
N PRO A 346 10.17 0.26 21.16
CA PRO A 346 8.92 0.31 21.92
C PRO A 346 7.85 1.21 21.27
N LEU A 347 8.28 2.22 20.49
CA LEU A 347 7.42 3.16 19.77
C LEU A 347 7.95 3.37 18.34
N PRO A 348 7.07 3.40 17.31
CA PRO A 348 7.47 3.56 15.92
C PRO A 348 7.74 5.03 15.59
N LEU A 349 8.90 5.55 15.97
CA LEU A 349 9.28 6.95 15.75
C LEU A 349 9.95 7.15 14.38
N THR A 350 9.62 8.26 13.71
CA THR A 350 10.30 8.69 12.47
C THR A 350 11.49 9.59 12.79
N ALA A 351 12.51 9.54 11.95
CA ALA A 351 13.66 10.46 11.96
C ALA A 351 13.50 11.63 10.97
N ALA A 352 12.27 11.95 10.54
CA ALA A 352 12.03 13.04 9.59
C ALA A 352 12.59 14.40 10.08
N ALA A 353 12.53 14.66 11.39
CA ALA A 353 13.07 15.88 12.00
C ALA A 353 14.60 16.02 11.85
N ALA A 354 15.34 14.93 11.59
CA ALA A 354 16.77 14.99 11.27
C ALA A 354 17.07 15.78 9.99
N PHE A 355 16.03 16.00 9.18
CA PHE A 355 16.09 16.66 7.89
C PHE A 355 15.14 17.84 7.84
N GLU A 356 14.72 18.43 8.97
CA GLU A 356 13.95 19.68 8.95
C GLU A 356 14.75 20.76 8.21
N ASP A 357 16.00 20.97 8.62
CA ASP A 357 16.96 21.75 7.85
C ASP A 357 17.40 20.97 6.60
N PRO A 358 17.32 21.57 5.40
CA PRO A 358 17.70 20.90 4.16
C PRO A 358 19.20 20.57 4.17
N VAL A 359 19.55 19.40 3.63
CA VAL A 359 20.95 18.99 3.45
C VAL A 359 21.47 19.59 2.13
N PRO A 360 22.59 20.34 2.12
CA PRO A 360 23.19 20.81 0.88
C PRO A 360 23.59 19.67 -0.04
N ALA A 361 23.45 19.86 -1.36
CA ALA A 361 23.92 18.90 -2.34
C ALA A 361 25.47 18.90 -2.43
N PRO A 362 26.13 17.74 -2.57
CA PRO A 362 25.56 16.39 -2.60
C PRO A 362 25.22 15.87 -1.19
N ALA A 363 23.97 15.42 -1.01
CA ALA A 363 23.44 15.17 0.33
C ALA A 363 23.73 13.79 0.93
N GLY A 364 24.16 12.80 0.15
CA GLY A 364 24.19 11.38 0.56
C GLY A 364 24.90 11.09 1.89
N THR A 365 26.18 11.45 1.99
CA THR A 365 27.01 11.18 3.19
C THR A 365 26.57 11.99 4.42
N GLU A 366 26.25 13.27 4.23
CA GLU A 366 25.79 14.14 5.32
C GLU A 366 24.42 13.68 5.84
N ALA A 367 23.50 13.29 4.95
CA ALA A 367 22.20 12.77 5.32
C ALA A 367 22.31 11.46 6.12
N ALA A 368 23.20 10.55 5.71
CA ALA A 368 23.50 9.32 6.45
C ALA A 368 24.03 9.62 7.84
N THR A 369 24.92 10.60 7.97
CA THR A 369 25.49 11.04 9.25
C THR A 369 24.43 11.67 10.17
N ARG A 370 23.58 12.57 9.64
CA ARG A 370 22.45 13.16 10.40
C ARG A 370 21.46 12.10 10.86
N LEU A 371 21.11 11.15 10.00
CA LEU A 371 20.22 10.04 10.34
C LEU A 371 20.79 9.19 11.48
N ALA A 372 22.03 8.75 11.35
CA ALA A 372 22.70 7.94 12.38
C ALA A 372 22.77 8.68 13.72
N ARG A 373 23.12 9.98 13.70
CA ARG A 373 23.18 10.83 14.90
C ARG A 373 21.80 10.99 15.55
N TYR A 374 20.75 11.23 14.75
CA TYR A 374 19.39 11.38 15.25
C TYR A 374 18.86 10.07 15.86
N LEU A 375 19.03 8.95 15.15
CA LEU A 375 18.58 7.64 15.63
C LEU A 375 19.31 7.21 16.90
N ARG A 376 20.61 7.50 17.03
CA ARG A 376 21.38 7.25 18.26
C ARG A 376 20.82 8.04 19.43
N ARG A 377 20.50 9.34 19.25
CA ARG A 377 19.87 10.16 20.29
C ARG A 377 18.48 9.64 20.66
N ALA A 378 17.67 9.27 19.68
CA ALA A 378 16.33 8.74 19.90
C ALA A 378 16.34 7.36 20.59
N HIS A 379 17.28 6.47 20.27
CA HIS A 379 17.42 5.17 20.93
C HIS A 379 17.94 5.26 22.36
N LEU A 380 18.69 6.31 22.71
CA LEU A 380 19.09 6.58 24.10
C LEU A 380 17.89 6.88 25.03
N ILE A 381 16.69 7.09 24.48
CA ILE A 381 15.44 7.27 25.24
C ILE A 381 14.84 5.91 25.68
N ALA A 382 15.19 4.80 25.01
CA ALA A 382 14.67 3.46 25.33
C ALA A 382 15.41 2.77 26.50
N GLY A 383 15.96 3.54 27.43
CA GLY A 383 16.63 3.02 28.63
C GLY A 383 16.54 3.89 29.89
N VAL A 384 16.44 5.22 29.78
CA VAL A 384 16.14 6.15 30.89
C VAL A 384 15.58 7.47 30.31
N ALA A 385 14.39 7.92 30.73
CA ALA A 385 13.93 9.29 30.41
C ALA A 385 14.66 10.31 31.31
N ARG A 386 15.33 11.30 30.71
CA ARG A 386 15.81 12.51 31.38
C ARG A 386 15.07 13.72 30.80
N TRP A 387 14.77 14.72 31.61
CA TRP A 387 14.20 16.02 31.17
C TRP A 387 15.04 16.62 30.03
N LEU A 388 14.38 17.18 29.01
CA LEU A 388 15.03 17.76 27.83
C LEU A 388 14.56 19.21 27.61
N PRO A 389 15.30 20.22 28.10
CA PRO A 389 15.08 21.61 27.71
C PRO A 389 15.69 21.88 26.33
N PRO A 390 15.21 22.90 25.58
CA PRO A 390 15.67 23.18 24.22
C PRO A 390 17.17 23.56 24.12
N ASN A 391 17.82 23.93 25.24
CA ASN A 391 19.16 24.53 25.27
C ASN A 391 20.22 23.75 26.10
N ALA A 392 19.91 22.52 26.53
CA ALA A 392 20.85 21.56 27.15
C ALA A 392 21.52 21.92 28.50
N GLU A 393 20.89 22.68 29.39
CA GLU A 393 21.29 22.72 30.82
C GLU A 393 20.98 21.40 31.56
N PRO A 394 21.72 21.05 32.63
CA PRO A 394 21.44 19.85 33.43
C PRO A 394 20.06 19.95 34.11
N ALA A 395 19.38 18.79 34.22
CA ALA A 395 18.08 18.70 34.86
C ALA A 395 18.15 19.09 36.35
N PRO A 396 17.29 20.01 36.84
CA PRO A 396 17.26 20.37 38.25
C PRO A 396 16.81 19.18 39.11
N ALA A 397 17.23 19.17 40.38
CA ALA A 397 16.88 18.11 41.33
C ALA A 397 15.36 18.01 41.61
N GLU A 398 14.61 19.09 41.36
CA GLU A 398 13.14 19.13 41.29
C GLU A 398 12.69 19.96 40.07
N LEU A 399 11.64 19.50 39.38
CA LEU A 399 11.12 20.12 38.15
C LEU A 399 10.28 21.38 38.45
N PRO A 400 10.46 22.49 37.69
CA PRO A 400 9.63 23.68 37.87
C PRO A 400 8.20 23.48 37.35
N GLY A 401 7.23 24.16 37.97
CA GLY A 401 5.80 24.00 37.70
C GLY A 401 5.28 24.51 36.34
N GLN A 402 6.09 25.20 35.52
CA GLN A 402 5.78 25.63 34.14
C GLN A 402 7.06 25.86 33.31
N LEU A 403 6.97 25.75 31.97
CA LEU A 403 8.07 25.89 30.99
C LEU A 403 7.66 26.75 29.77
N THR A 404 8.52 27.69 29.34
CA THR A 404 8.35 28.55 28.15
C THR A 404 9.59 28.45 27.22
N VAL A 405 9.41 28.62 25.91
CA VAL A 405 10.44 28.47 24.87
C VAL A 405 10.59 29.78 24.10
N GLU A 406 11.81 30.29 23.90
CA GLU A 406 12.07 31.46 23.05
C GLU A 406 12.76 31.06 21.73
N ALA A 407 12.38 31.75 20.65
CA ALA A 407 12.83 31.54 19.29
C ALA A 407 14.07 32.41 18.96
N GLY A 408 15.05 31.81 18.29
CA GLY A 408 16.14 32.52 17.61
C GLY A 408 15.86 32.63 16.12
#